data_AF-B4DV41-F1
#
_entry.id   AF-B4DV41-F1
#
_cell.length_a   1.000
_cell.length_b   1.000
_cell.length_c   1.000
_cell.angle_alpha   90.00
_cell.angle_beta   90.00
_cell.angle_gamma   90.00
#
_symmetry.space_group_name_H-M   'P 1'
#
loop_
_entity.id
_entity.type
_entity.pdbx_description
1 polymer ?
#
loop_
_entity_poly.entity_id
_entity_poly.type
_entity_poly.pdbx_seq_one_letter_code
_entity_poly.pdbx_strand_id
1 'polypeptide(L)'
;MLDKWEEKAREGKSFDIFCDVGHMALNTLMKCTFGRGDTGLGHRDSSYYLAVSDLTLLMQQRLVSFQYHNDFIYWLTPHGRRFLRACQVAHDHTDQVIRERKAALQDEKVRKKIQNRRHLDFLDILLGARDEDDIKLSDADLRAEVDTFMFEGHDTTTSGISWFLYCMALYPEHQHRCREEVREILGDQDFFQWDDLGKMTYLTMCIKESFRLYPPVP
;
A
#
# COMPACT_ATOMS: atom_id res chain seq x y z
N MET A 1 7.38 -12.38 -2.93
CA MET A 1 7.84 -12.05 -1.56
C MET A 1 8.28 -13.32 -0.85
N LEU A 2 7.40 -14.32 -0.75
CA LEU A 2 7.70 -15.59 -0.08
C LEU A 2 8.95 -16.30 -0.64
N ASP A 3 9.16 -16.32 -1.96
CA ASP A 3 10.40 -16.90 -2.55
C ASP A 3 11.68 -16.22 -2.04
N LYS A 4 11.66 -14.89 -1.85
CA LYS A 4 12.80 -14.16 -1.28
C LYS A 4 13.00 -14.53 0.18
N TRP A 5 11.92 -14.75 0.93
CA TRP A 5 11.98 -15.14 2.33
C TRP A 5 12.43 -16.59 2.50
N GLU A 6 12.14 -17.48 1.55
CA GLU A 6 12.64 -18.85 1.57
C GLU A 6 14.17 -18.88 1.49
N GLU A 7 14.77 -18.10 0.59
CA GLU A 7 16.24 -17.99 0.50
C GLU A 7 16.84 -17.37 1.77
N LYS A 8 16.25 -16.29 2.30
CA LYS A 8 16.71 -15.68 3.57
C LYS A 8 16.59 -16.66 4.76
N ALA A 9 15.52 -17.45 4.81
CA ALA A 9 15.30 -18.41 5.88
C ALA A 9 16.35 -19.54 5.88
N ARG A 10 16.85 -19.94 4.71
CA ARG A 10 17.93 -20.94 4.58
C ARG A 10 19.26 -20.48 5.19
N GLU A 11 19.47 -19.17 5.35
CA GLU A 11 20.66 -18.64 6.02
C GLU A 11 20.63 -18.82 7.55
N GLY A 12 19.49 -19.20 8.14
CA GLY A 12 19.35 -19.44 9.58
C GLY A 12 19.46 -18.19 10.46
N LYS A 13 19.31 -16.99 9.88
CA LYS A 13 19.39 -15.71 10.59
C LYS A 13 18.04 -15.01 10.62
N SER A 14 17.76 -14.30 11.71
CA SER A 14 16.63 -13.37 11.77
C SER A 14 16.87 -12.19 10.83
N PHE A 15 15.81 -11.70 10.17
CA PHE A 15 15.85 -10.52 9.33
C PHE A 15 14.58 -9.68 9.53
N ASP A 16 14.67 -8.39 9.24
CA ASP A 16 13.51 -7.49 9.24
C ASP A 16 12.61 -7.76 8.04
N ILE A 17 11.31 -7.90 8.30
CA ILE A 17 10.27 -8.16 7.29
C ILE A 17 9.55 -6.89 6.83
N PHE A 18 9.64 -5.78 7.58
CA PHE A 18 8.78 -4.61 7.38
C PHE A 18 8.94 -4.01 5.97
N CYS A 19 10.18 -3.83 5.53
CA CYS A 19 10.46 -3.33 4.18
C CYS A 19 9.98 -4.30 3.09
N ASP A 20 10.14 -5.61 3.27
CA ASP A 20 9.72 -6.60 2.28
C ASP A 20 8.20 -6.66 2.14
N VAL A 21 7.48 -6.58 3.27
CA VAL A 21 6.02 -6.47 3.31
C VAL A 21 5.57 -5.16 2.66
N GLY A 22 6.26 -4.05 2.93
CA GLY A 22 5.95 -2.74 2.36
C GLY A 22 6.05 -2.68 0.84
N HIS A 23 7.10 -3.26 0.28
CA HIS A 23 7.22 -3.42 -1.17
C HIS A 23 6.10 -4.31 -1.74
N MET A 24 5.75 -5.40 -1.05
CA MET A 24 4.63 -6.25 -1.48
C MET A 24 3.30 -5.50 -1.46
N ALA A 25 3.00 -4.76 -0.38
CA ALA A 25 1.79 -3.96 -0.20
C ALA A 25 1.67 -2.87 -1.26
N LEU A 26 2.74 -2.11 -1.52
CA LEU A 26 2.77 -1.09 -2.56
C LEU A 26 2.52 -1.69 -3.95
N ASN A 27 3.19 -2.80 -4.26
CA ASN A 27 3.02 -3.47 -5.56
C ASN A 27 1.59 -3.97 -5.79
N THR A 28 0.97 -4.59 -4.77
CA THR A 28 -0.40 -5.07 -4.89
C THR A 28 -1.39 -3.90 -4.99
N LEU A 29 -1.17 -2.82 -4.23
CA LEU A 29 -1.99 -1.61 -4.32
C LEU A 29 -1.95 -1.04 -5.75
N MET A 30 -0.76 -0.83 -6.31
CA MET A 30 -0.61 -0.28 -7.66
C MET A 30 -1.28 -1.15 -8.74
N LYS A 31 -1.18 -2.48 -8.62
CA LYS A 31 -1.82 -3.41 -9.56
C LYS A 31 -3.35 -3.40 -9.43
N CYS A 32 -3.87 -3.39 -8.21
CA CYS A 32 -5.30 -3.49 -7.95
C CYS A 32 -6.06 -2.18 -8.18
N THR A 33 -5.52 -1.02 -7.77
CA THR A 33 -6.27 0.24 -7.70
C THR A 33 -5.79 1.30 -8.69
N PHE A 34 -4.52 1.24 -9.10
CA PHE A 34 -3.91 2.21 -10.02
C PHE A 34 -3.68 1.67 -11.45
N GLY A 35 -4.15 0.45 -11.72
CA GLY A 35 -4.14 -0.12 -13.07
C GLY A 35 -2.76 -0.45 -13.63
N ARG A 36 -1.77 -0.66 -12.76
CA ARG A 36 -0.43 -1.13 -13.15
C ARG A 36 -0.52 -2.53 -13.76
N GLY A 37 0.20 -2.76 -14.85
CA GLY A 37 0.30 -4.07 -15.48
C GLY A 37 1.13 -5.08 -14.66
N ASP A 38 1.47 -6.21 -15.28
CA ASP A 38 2.18 -7.30 -14.59
C ASP A 38 3.64 -7.03 -14.26
N THR A 39 4.18 -5.90 -14.72
CA THR A 39 5.53 -5.47 -14.37
C THR A 39 5.67 -5.31 -12.86
N GLY A 40 6.63 -6.05 -12.28
CA GLY A 40 6.96 -5.94 -10.86
C GLY A 40 7.52 -4.56 -10.50
N LEU A 41 7.85 -4.38 -9.23
CA LEU A 41 8.45 -3.14 -8.73
C LEU A 41 9.78 -2.84 -9.42
N GLY A 42 9.96 -1.60 -9.83
CA GLY A 42 11.21 -1.03 -10.31
C GLY A 42 11.87 -0.12 -9.28
N HIS A 43 13.06 0.38 -9.61
CA HIS A 43 13.83 1.27 -8.74
C HIS A 43 13.03 2.51 -8.29
N ARG A 44 12.16 3.05 -9.15
CA ARG A 44 11.34 4.24 -8.83
C ARG A 44 10.32 3.97 -7.73
N ASP A 45 9.76 2.76 -7.67
CA ASP A 45 8.81 2.40 -6.63
C ASP A 45 9.50 2.28 -5.27
N SER A 46 10.73 1.74 -5.26
CA SER A 46 11.56 1.74 -4.06
C SER A 46 11.94 3.16 -3.62
N SER A 47 12.23 4.07 -4.56
CA SER A 47 12.45 5.49 -4.24
C SER A 47 11.22 6.14 -3.62
N TYR A 48 10.02 5.85 -4.13
CA TYR A 48 8.76 6.29 -3.53
C TYR A 48 8.58 5.72 -2.12
N TYR A 49 8.76 4.42 -1.92
CA TYR A 49 8.64 3.77 -0.62
C TYR A 49 9.56 4.41 0.44
N LEU A 50 10.82 4.69 0.08
CA LEU A 50 11.76 5.40 0.96
C LEU A 50 11.33 6.85 1.22
N ALA A 51 10.77 7.54 0.24
CA ALA A 51 10.25 8.89 0.41
C ALA A 51 9.06 8.91 1.38
N VAL A 52 8.16 7.93 1.32
CA VAL A 52 7.05 7.77 2.28
C VAL A 52 7.59 7.58 3.70
N SER A 53 8.60 6.74 3.89
CA SER A 53 9.25 6.57 5.19
C SER A 53 9.84 7.87 5.74
N ASP A 54 10.48 8.68 4.88
CA ASP A 54 10.97 10.01 5.26
C ASP A 54 9.82 10.95 5.62
N LEU A 55 8.74 10.95 4.85
CA LEU A 55 7.58 11.82 5.07
C LEU A 55 6.87 11.51 6.39
N THR A 56 6.61 10.23 6.68
CA THR A 56 5.94 9.81 7.93
C THR A 56 6.80 10.13 9.15
N LEU A 57 8.10 9.81 9.09
CA LEU A 57 9.04 10.13 10.17
C LEU A 57 9.10 11.63 10.45
N LEU A 58 9.29 12.44 9.41
CA LEU A 58 9.42 13.90 9.56
C LEU A 58 8.09 14.52 9.99
N MET A 59 6.95 14.08 9.46
CA MET A 59 5.65 14.60 9.87
C MET A 59 5.36 14.26 11.34
N GLN A 60 5.63 13.03 11.78
CA GLN A 60 5.46 12.65 13.17
C GLN A 60 6.35 13.48 14.11
N GLN A 61 7.61 13.70 13.74
CA GLN A 61 8.52 14.57 14.48
C GLN A 61 8.02 16.01 14.52
N ARG A 62 7.49 16.52 13.41
CA ARG A 62 6.90 17.86 13.32
C ARG A 62 5.70 18.02 14.25
N LEU A 63 4.81 17.02 14.31
CA LEU A 63 3.62 17.06 15.17
C LEU A 63 3.97 17.26 16.64
N VAL A 64 5.02 16.59 17.14
CA VAL A 64 5.43 16.68 18.56
C VAL A 64 6.45 17.77 18.86
N SER A 65 7.00 18.44 17.84
CA SER A 65 8.05 19.46 17.98
C SER A 65 7.49 20.85 17.74
N PHE A 66 7.10 21.56 18.80
CA PHE A 66 6.44 22.87 18.71
C PHE A 66 7.22 23.90 17.88
N GLN A 67 8.56 23.84 17.88
CA GLN A 67 9.44 24.72 17.10
C GLN A 67 9.27 24.55 15.57
N TYR A 68 8.67 23.45 15.12
CA TYR A 68 8.39 23.17 13.70
C TYR A 68 6.94 23.45 13.29
N HIS A 69 6.08 23.92 14.19
CA HIS A 69 4.65 24.15 13.91
C HIS A 69 4.42 25.36 13.01
N ASN A 70 5.22 26.42 13.15
CA ASN A 70 5.09 27.58 12.26
C ASN A 70 5.63 27.25 10.85
N ASP A 71 4.77 27.29 9.85
CA ASP A 71 5.12 26.97 8.46
C ASP A 71 6.28 27.81 7.92
N PHE A 72 6.22 29.13 8.11
CA PHE A 72 7.24 30.04 7.58
C PHE A 72 8.63 29.69 8.09
N ILE A 73 8.77 29.47 9.40
CA ILE A 73 10.04 29.05 10.02
C ILE A 73 10.41 27.63 9.55
N TYR A 74 9.44 26.71 9.52
CA TYR A 74 9.68 25.30 9.22
C TYR A 74 10.36 25.10 7.86
N TRP A 75 9.89 25.78 6.82
CA TRP A 75 10.44 25.65 5.46
C TRP A 75 11.89 26.17 5.34
N LEU A 76 12.34 27.00 6.29
CA LEU A 76 13.72 27.48 6.38
C LEU A 76 14.64 26.51 7.14
N THR A 77 14.11 25.47 7.77
CA THR A 77 14.90 24.47 8.51
C THR A 77 15.44 23.36 7.60
N PRO A 78 16.53 22.67 7.97
CA PRO A 78 16.96 21.45 7.28
C PRO A 78 15.89 20.36 7.27
N HIS A 79 15.08 20.30 8.34
CA HIS A 79 13.98 19.35 8.50
C HIS A 79 12.88 19.60 7.47
N GLY A 80 12.38 20.83 7.35
CA GLY A 80 11.40 21.22 6.34
C GLY A 80 11.92 21.06 4.91
N ARG A 81 13.20 21.38 4.65
CA ARG A 81 13.80 21.13 3.32
C ARG A 81 13.89 19.65 2.97
N ARG A 82 14.17 18.77 3.93
CA ARG A 82 14.13 17.31 3.69
C ARG A 82 12.70 16.85 3.41
N PHE A 83 11.72 17.34 4.17
CA PHE A 83 10.31 17.06 3.94
C PHE A 83 9.87 17.45 2.52
N LEU A 84 10.16 18.68 2.07
CA LEU A 84 9.82 19.14 0.72
C LEU A 84 10.49 18.31 -0.39
N ARG A 85 11.73 17.85 -0.18
CA ARG A 85 12.40 16.94 -1.13
C ARG A 85 11.70 15.58 -1.21
N ALA A 86 11.29 15.03 -0.07
CA ALA A 86 10.53 13.79 -0.05
C ALA A 86 9.13 13.95 -0.68
N CYS A 87 8.47 15.11 -0.47
CA CYS A 87 7.22 15.45 -1.16
C CYS A 87 7.41 15.46 -2.67
N GLN A 88 8.51 16.04 -3.18
CA GLN A 88 8.78 16.05 -4.62
C GLN A 88 8.92 14.63 -5.18
N VAL A 89 9.64 13.74 -4.49
CA VAL A 89 9.77 12.33 -4.93
C VAL A 89 8.41 11.61 -4.92
N ALA A 90 7.57 11.88 -3.93
CA ALA A 90 6.21 11.34 -3.86
C ALA A 90 5.36 11.83 -5.03
N HIS A 91 5.34 13.14 -5.30
CA HIS A 91 4.61 13.74 -6.41
C HIS A 91 5.11 13.25 -7.78
N ASP A 92 6.43 13.13 -7.98
CA ASP A 92 6.99 12.64 -9.23
C ASP A 92 6.50 11.21 -9.55
N HIS A 93 6.34 10.38 -8.51
CA HIS A 93 5.82 9.03 -8.62
C HIS A 93 4.32 9.02 -8.99
N THR A 94 3.49 9.76 -8.25
CA THR A 94 2.04 9.80 -8.51
C THR A 94 1.70 10.45 -9.84
N ASP A 95 2.40 11.51 -10.22
CA ASP A 95 2.31 12.12 -11.55
C ASP A 95 2.64 11.12 -12.66
N GLN A 96 3.65 10.27 -12.45
CA GLN A 96 4.00 9.23 -13.41
C GLN A 96 2.87 8.20 -13.54
N VAL A 97 2.34 7.71 -12.42
CA VAL A 97 1.22 6.74 -12.41
C VAL A 97 0.00 7.30 -13.14
N ILE A 98 -0.36 8.56 -12.88
CA ILE A 98 -1.48 9.24 -13.55
C ILE A 98 -1.22 9.35 -15.05
N ARG A 99 -0.02 9.78 -15.47
CA ARG A 99 0.33 9.90 -16.89
C ARG A 99 0.30 8.55 -17.62
N GLU A 100 0.87 7.52 -17.02
CA GLU A 100 0.89 6.17 -17.59
C GLU A 100 -0.53 5.63 -17.77
N ARG A 101 -1.41 5.84 -16.78
CA ARG A 101 -2.81 5.41 -16.90
C ARG A 101 -3.56 6.22 -17.96
N LYS A 102 -3.43 7.55 -17.98
CA LYS A 102 -4.03 8.42 -19.01
C LYS A 102 -3.59 8.01 -20.42
N ALA A 103 -2.32 7.63 -20.59
CA ALA A 103 -1.78 7.13 -21.85
C ALA A 103 -2.34 5.75 -22.23
N ALA A 104 -2.44 4.83 -21.28
CA ALA A 104 -3.03 3.50 -21.51
C ALA A 104 -4.50 3.57 -21.94
N LEU A 105 -5.26 4.55 -21.43
CA LEU A 105 -6.66 4.79 -21.81
C LEU A 105 -6.84 5.36 -23.23
N GLN A 106 -5.77 5.80 -23.90
CA GLN A 106 -5.83 6.21 -25.30
C GLN A 106 -5.95 5.00 -26.26
N ASP A 107 -5.54 3.81 -25.82
CA ASP A 107 -5.76 2.58 -26.59
C ASP A 107 -7.24 2.20 -26.56
N GLU A 108 -7.89 2.18 -27.72
CA GLU A 108 -9.31 1.85 -27.85
C GLU A 108 -9.69 0.49 -27.24
N LYS A 109 -8.81 -0.51 -27.32
CA LYS A 109 -9.08 -1.84 -26.76
C LYS A 109 -9.12 -1.78 -25.24
N VAL A 110 -8.19 -1.06 -24.63
CA VAL A 110 -8.13 -0.85 -23.18
C VAL A 110 -9.34 -0.04 -22.72
N ARG A 111 -9.64 1.06 -23.39
CA ARG A 111 -10.79 1.92 -23.09
C ARG A 111 -12.12 1.16 -23.17
N LYS A 112 -12.37 0.44 -24.26
CA LYS A 112 -13.59 -0.38 -24.43
C LYS A 112 -13.69 -1.48 -23.38
N LYS A 113 -12.57 -2.13 -23.03
CA LYS A 113 -12.53 -3.16 -21.97
C LYS A 113 -12.96 -2.57 -20.64
N ILE A 114 -12.49 -1.38 -20.28
CA ILE A 114 -12.82 -0.71 -19.01
C ILE A 114 -14.27 -0.22 -19.00
N GLN A 115 -14.74 0.39 -20.09
CA GLN A 115 -16.13 0.84 -20.21
C GLN A 115 -17.14 -0.31 -20.09
N ASN A 116 -16.77 -1.51 -20.56
CA ASN A 116 -17.60 -2.71 -20.44
C ASN A 116 -17.58 -3.36 -19.04
N ARG A 117 -16.66 -2.96 -18.14
CA ARG A 117 -16.64 -3.49 -16.77
C ARG A 117 -17.74 -2.83 -15.96
N ARG A 118 -18.53 -3.62 -15.24
CA ARG A 118 -19.57 -3.12 -14.31
C ARG A 118 -18.98 -2.30 -13.15
N HIS A 119 -17.79 -2.67 -12.69
CA HIS A 119 -17.08 -2.03 -11.59
C HIS A 119 -15.73 -1.52 -12.08
N LEU A 120 -15.46 -0.24 -11.84
CA LEU A 120 -14.19 0.42 -12.17
C LEU A 120 -13.23 0.33 -10.98
N ASP A 121 -11.94 0.32 -11.28
CA ASP A 121 -10.89 0.41 -10.26
C ASP A 121 -10.70 1.90 -9.87
N PHE A 122 -10.12 2.17 -8.71
CA PHE A 122 -10.04 3.52 -8.09
C PHE A 122 -9.56 4.62 -9.06
N LEU A 123 -8.40 4.44 -9.70
CA LEU A 123 -7.85 5.48 -10.58
C LEU A 123 -8.72 5.70 -11.83
N ASP A 124 -9.41 4.66 -12.31
CA ASP A 124 -10.32 4.81 -13.47
C ASP A 124 -11.56 5.65 -13.11
N ILE A 125 -12.03 5.56 -11.86
CA ILE A 125 -13.11 6.40 -11.35
C ILE A 125 -12.65 7.87 -11.31
N LEU A 126 -11.48 8.13 -10.74
CA LEU A 126 -10.95 9.51 -10.64
C LEU A 126 -10.64 10.13 -12.02
N LEU A 127 -10.30 9.31 -13.01
CA LEU A 127 -10.06 9.74 -14.39
C LEU A 127 -11.34 9.90 -15.21
N GLY A 128 -12.53 9.63 -14.65
CA GLY A 128 -13.79 9.71 -15.37
C GLY A 128 -13.82 8.78 -16.58
N ALA A 129 -13.32 7.54 -16.44
CA ALA A 129 -13.24 6.60 -17.55
C ALA A 129 -14.61 6.24 -18.18
N ARG A 130 -15.71 6.53 -17.46
CA ARG A 130 -17.06 6.59 -18.00
C ARG A 130 -17.47 8.03 -18.25
N ASP A 131 -18.06 8.27 -19.41
CA ASP A 131 -18.66 9.56 -19.79
C ASP A 131 -19.89 9.93 -18.91
N GLU A 132 -20.22 9.13 -17.89
CA GLU A 132 -21.37 9.28 -16.99
C GLU A 132 -21.04 10.06 -15.70
N ASP A 133 -19.76 10.17 -15.32
CA ASP A 133 -19.34 10.87 -14.10
C ASP A 133 -19.12 12.36 -14.41
N ASP A 134 -20.14 13.20 -14.16
CA ASP A 134 -20.10 14.65 -14.40
C ASP A 134 -19.19 15.41 -13.39
N ILE A 135 -18.41 14.68 -12.58
CA ILE A 135 -17.48 15.23 -11.60
C ILE A 135 -16.12 15.46 -12.28
N LYS A 136 -15.86 16.72 -12.64
CA LYS A 136 -14.55 17.14 -13.16
C LYS A 136 -13.63 17.54 -12.01
N LEU A 137 -12.78 16.61 -11.58
CA LEU A 137 -11.68 16.94 -10.66
C LEU A 137 -10.66 17.85 -11.36
N SER A 138 -10.13 18.84 -10.66
CA SER A 138 -8.96 19.55 -11.15
C SER A 138 -7.74 18.61 -11.15
N ASP A 139 -6.71 18.89 -11.95
CA ASP A 139 -5.49 18.10 -11.92
C ASP A 139 -4.84 18.11 -10.51
N ALA A 140 -5.03 19.19 -9.74
CA ALA A 140 -4.54 19.29 -8.37
C ALA A 140 -5.32 18.37 -7.42
N ASP A 141 -6.66 18.34 -7.54
CA ASP A 141 -7.51 17.47 -6.71
C ASP A 141 -7.28 16.00 -7.04
N LEU A 142 -7.20 15.66 -8.34
CA LEU A 142 -6.87 14.31 -8.81
C LEU A 142 -5.55 13.83 -8.21
N ARG A 143 -4.50 14.65 -8.30
CA ARG A 143 -3.18 14.29 -7.74
C ARG A 143 -3.25 14.15 -6.23
N ALA A 144 -3.97 15.03 -5.52
CA ALA A 144 -4.11 14.94 -4.07
C ALA A 144 -4.83 13.65 -3.62
N GLU A 145 -5.88 13.22 -4.32
CA GLU A 145 -6.56 11.95 -4.05
C GLU A 145 -5.64 10.75 -4.34
N VAL A 146 -4.86 10.81 -5.42
CA VAL A 146 -3.87 9.76 -5.75
C VAL A 146 -2.75 9.71 -4.70
N ASP A 147 -2.20 10.85 -4.28
CA ASP A 147 -1.19 10.95 -3.23
C ASP A 147 -1.70 10.34 -1.91
N THR A 148 -2.95 10.66 -1.54
CA THR A 148 -3.60 10.20 -0.32
C THR A 148 -3.81 8.69 -0.34
N PHE A 149 -4.50 8.15 -1.36
CA PHE A 149 -4.78 6.72 -1.44
C PHE A 149 -3.52 5.87 -1.66
N MET A 150 -2.52 6.39 -2.37
CA MET A 150 -1.25 5.69 -2.54
C MET A 150 -0.58 5.52 -1.18
N PHE A 151 -0.52 6.57 -0.34
CA PHE A 151 0.02 6.48 1.02
C PHE A 151 -0.81 5.55 1.91
N GLU A 152 -2.10 5.84 2.08
CA GLU A 152 -2.98 5.15 3.02
C GLU A 152 -3.11 3.66 2.72
N GLY A 153 -3.16 3.29 1.44
CA GLY A 153 -3.43 1.92 1.01
C GLY A 153 -2.30 0.92 1.29
N HIS A 154 -1.05 1.37 1.38
CA HIS A 154 0.09 0.47 1.59
C HIS A 154 0.78 0.63 2.94
N ASP A 155 0.92 1.85 3.47
CA ASP A 155 1.69 2.06 4.70
C ASP A 155 0.98 1.43 5.91
N THR A 156 -0.33 1.65 6.02
CA THR A 156 -1.17 1.11 7.11
C THR A 156 -1.25 -0.43 7.07
N THR A 157 -1.40 -1.01 5.89
CA THR A 157 -1.48 -2.47 5.70
C THR A 157 -0.12 -3.14 5.94
N THR A 158 0.98 -2.46 5.62
CA THR A 158 2.34 -2.91 5.96
C THR A 158 2.53 -3.04 7.47
N SER A 159 2.10 -2.02 8.22
CA SER A 159 2.11 -2.05 9.69
C SER A 159 1.26 -3.20 10.23
N GLY A 160 0.01 -3.31 9.75
CA GLY A 160 -0.92 -4.36 10.19
C GLY A 160 -0.40 -5.78 9.95
N ILE A 161 0.12 -6.07 8.75
CA ILE A 161 0.67 -7.39 8.41
C ILE A 161 1.92 -7.70 9.24
N SER A 162 2.83 -6.72 9.38
CA SER A 162 4.10 -6.93 10.09
C SER A 162 3.87 -7.21 11.58
N TRP A 163 3.01 -6.42 12.24
CA TRP A 163 2.63 -6.64 13.63
C TRP A 163 1.84 -7.93 13.82
N PHE A 164 0.96 -8.28 12.89
CA PHE A 164 0.24 -9.56 12.93
C PHE A 164 1.20 -10.76 12.86
N LEU A 165 2.17 -10.75 11.95
CA LEU A 165 3.18 -11.81 11.84
C LEU A 165 4.07 -11.87 13.09
N TYR A 166 4.38 -10.73 13.71
CA TYR A 166 5.06 -10.68 15.00
C TYR A 166 4.21 -11.32 16.12
N CYS A 167 2.91 -11.01 16.21
CA CYS A 167 1.99 -11.67 17.14
C CYS A 167 1.96 -13.19 16.91
N MET A 168 1.94 -13.64 15.65
CA MET A 168 1.99 -15.06 15.34
C MET A 168 3.31 -15.73 15.80
N ALA A 169 4.44 -15.02 15.73
CA ALA A 169 5.70 -15.52 16.28
C ALA A 169 5.71 -15.58 17.82
N LEU A 170 5.08 -14.61 18.49
CA LEU A 170 4.94 -14.59 19.96
C LEU A 170 4.01 -15.67 20.51
N TYR A 171 2.97 -16.04 19.75
CA TYR A 171 1.94 -16.98 20.19
C TYR A 171 1.82 -18.19 19.24
N PRO A 172 2.77 -19.17 19.30
CA PRO A 172 2.80 -20.30 18.38
C PRO A 172 1.53 -21.16 18.37
N GLU A 173 0.80 -21.23 19.49
CA GLU A 173 -0.50 -21.91 19.57
C GLU A 173 -1.51 -21.29 18.59
N HIS A 174 -1.66 -19.96 18.62
CA HIS A 174 -2.58 -19.25 17.75
C HIS A 174 -2.10 -19.26 16.29
N GLN A 175 -0.79 -19.20 16.06
CA GLN A 175 -0.21 -19.37 14.73
C GLN A 175 -0.50 -20.77 14.16
N HIS A 176 -0.39 -21.83 14.97
CA HIS A 176 -0.70 -23.19 14.54
C HIS A 176 -2.16 -23.32 14.15
N ARG A 177 -3.07 -22.84 15.00
CA ARG A 177 -4.52 -22.86 14.73
C ARG A 177 -4.91 -22.06 13.48
N CYS A 178 -4.34 -20.86 13.29
CA CYS A 178 -4.56 -20.09 12.06
C CYS A 178 -4.05 -20.85 10.81
N ARG A 179 -2.89 -21.52 10.93
CA ARG A 179 -2.31 -22.32 9.84
C ARG A 179 -3.18 -23.53 9.50
N GLU A 180 -3.75 -24.21 10.49
CA GLU A 180 -4.68 -25.32 10.27
C GLU A 180 -5.95 -24.85 9.57
N GLU A 181 -6.57 -23.76 10.05
CA GLU A 181 -7.77 -23.16 9.44
C GLU A 181 -7.53 -22.82 7.95
N VAL A 182 -6.48 -22.06 7.63
CA VAL A 182 -6.24 -21.67 6.23
C VAL A 182 -5.82 -22.83 5.34
N ARG A 183 -5.21 -23.89 5.90
CA ARG A 183 -4.85 -25.10 5.15
C ARG A 183 -6.10 -25.91 4.78
N GLU A 184 -7.04 -26.06 5.72
CA GLU A 184 -8.29 -26.76 5.47
C GLU A 184 -9.15 -26.01 4.43
N ILE A 185 -9.21 -24.68 4.54
CA ILE A 185 -9.94 -23.84 3.58
C ILE A 185 -9.33 -23.94 2.17
N LEU A 186 -8.00 -23.92 2.05
CA LEU A 186 -7.32 -24.03 0.76
C LEU A 186 -7.52 -25.41 0.12
N GLY A 187 -7.40 -26.47 0.92
CA GLY A 187 -7.49 -27.85 0.43
C GLY A 187 -6.52 -28.11 -0.73
N ASP A 188 -7.08 -28.59 -1.85
CA ASP A 188 -6.33 -28.88 -3.09
C ASP A 188 -6.37 -27.72 -4.10
N GLN A 189 -6.87 -26.54 -3.72
CA GLN A 189 -6.91 -25.37 -4.61
C GLN A 189 -5.52 -24.75 -4.76
N ASP A 190 -5.24 -24.20 -5.95
CA ASP A 190 -3.98 -23.48 -6.20
C ASP A 190 -3.90 -22.14 -5.43
N PHE A 191 -5.04 -21.44 -5.30
CA PHE A 191 -5.14 -20.11 -4.67
C PHE A 191 -6.50 -19.90 -4.00
N PHE A 192 -6.52 -19.14 -2.89
CA PHE A 192 -7.75 -18.70 -2.23
C PHE A 192 -8.66 -17.90 -3.18
N GLN A 193 -9.95 -18.19 -3.15
CA GLN A 193 -10.98 -17.41 -3.84
C GLN A 193 -11.59 -16.35 -2.90
N TRP A 194 -12.32 -15.39 -3.46
CA TRP A 194 -12.91 -14.32 -2.65
C TRP A 194 -13.85 -14.85 -1.56
N ASP A 195 -14.67 -15.84 -1.90
CA ASP A 195 -15.63 -16.44 -0.97
C ASP A 195 -14.97 -17.23 0.18
N ASP A 196 -13.68 -17.59 0.04
CA ASP A 196 -12.94 -18.29 1.09
C ASP A 196 -12.55 -17.36 2.25
N LEU A 197 -12.42 -16.05 2.00
CA LEU A 197 -12.05 -15.10 3.03
C LEU A 197 -13.11 -15.00 4.13
N GLY A 198 -14.39 -15.24 3.80
CA GLY A 198 -15.48 -15.33 4.78
C GLY A 198 -15.38 -16.52 5.74
N LYS A 199 -14.58 -17.55 5.40
CA LYS A 199 -14.38 -18.76 6.21
C LYS A 199 -13.22 -18.64 7.20
N MET A 200 -12.33 -17.66 7.03
CA MET A 200 -11.14 -17.44 7.86
C MET A 200 -11.47 -16.77 9.20
N THR A 201 -12.39 -17.38 9.95
CA THR A 201 -13.00 -16.78 11.14
C THR A 201 -12.03 -16.62 12.29
N TYR A 202 -11.21 -17.63 12.56
CA TYR A 202 -10.23 -17.62 13.65
C TYR A 202 -9.05 -16.72 13.31
N LEU A 203 -8.55 -16.79 12.07
CA LEU A 203 -7.54 -15.84 11.56
C LEU A 203 -8.03 -14.40 11.75
N THR A 204 -9.29 -14.11 11.42
CA THR A 204 -9.89 -12.77 11.61
C THR A 204 -9.92 -12.37 13.09
N MET A 205 -10.21 -13.29 14.02
CA MET A 205 -10.14 -13.00 15.46
C MET A 205 -8.72 -12.60 15.88
N CYS A 206 -7.71 -13.32 15.42
CA CYS A 206 -6.31 -13.01 15.72
C CYS A 206 -5.84 -11.70 15.09
N ILE A 207 -6.26 -11.38 13.86
CA ILE A 207 -5.98 -10.09 13.21
C ILE A 207 -6.59 -8.95 14.04
N LYS A 208 -7.85 -9.08 14.45
CA LYS A 208 -8.53 -8.07 15.28
C LYS A 208 -7.84 -7.86 16.62
N GLU A 209 -7.42 -8.94 17.28
CA GLU A 209 -6.70 -8.84 18.55
C GLU A 209 -5.31 -8.22 18.36
N SER A 210 -4.62 -8.52 17.25
CA SER A 210 -3.38 -7.85 16.87
C SER A 210 -3.60 -6.35 16.70
N PHE A 211 -4.70 -5.91 16.06
CA PHE A 211 -5.00 -4.48 15.88
C PHE A 211 -5.45 -3.80 17.17
N ARG A 212 -6.03 -4.55 18.13
CA ARG A 212 -6.36 -4.03 19.46
C ARG A 212 -5.10 -3.66 20.25
N LEU A 213 -4.03 -4.47 20.12
CA LEU A 213 -2.76 -4.27 20.83
C LEU A 213 -1.77 -3.38 20.06
N TYR A 214 -1.73 -3.54 18.73
CA TYR A 214 -0.84 -2.87 17.81
C TYR A 214 -1.68 -2.22 16.71
N PRO A 215 -2.42 -1.14 17.02
CA PRO A 215 -3.23 -0.46 16.03
C PRO A 215 -2.31 0.14 14.94
N PRO A 216 -2.56 -0.13 13.64
CA PRO A 216 -1.75 0.46 12.57
C PRO A 216 -1.72 1.99 12.59
N VAL A 217 -2.78 2.62 13.12
CA VAL A 217 -2.89 4.05 13.41
C VAL A 217 -3.23 4.20 14.90
N PRO A 218 -2.28 4.64 15.75
CA PRO A 218 -2.45 4.74 17.21
C PRO A 218 -3.21 5.99 17.68
#